data_AF-A0A6C0F616-F1
#
_entry.id   AF-A0A6C0F616-F1
#
_cell.length_a   1.000
_cell.length_b   1.000
_cell.length_c   1.000
_cell.angle_alpha   90.00
_cell.angle_beta   90.00
_cell.angle_gamma   90.00
#
_symmetry.space_group_name_H-M   'P 1'
#
loop_
_entity.id
_entity.type
_entity.pdbx_description
1 polymer ?
#
loop_
_entity_poly.entity_id
_entity_poly.type
_entity_poly.pdbx_seq_one_letter_code
_entity_poly.pdbx_strand_id
1 'polypeptide(L)'
;MNSDLFKLNLTDKIMDIYENQTFLERYGEYVFVSIIICISFILLVTYINIKINIKKIRADWINQKCKPNIMPFAGMINAPPNMSKLEYAEKNFAECTQNILTDISEMALIPIHYAISIITAIIQELFNIINQMRELVNKIRNSVSDITSNIMSRILNLMTPLIETIITTKSLVGKSNGILTAVMYTLLGVYLAIKSLIGSILEIVIIILIAMAAAIILLFFIPIVGNILALVGIVFFIAISIPMGYLIGFSNNVLNVHSSKSIPSVPGD
;
A
#
# COMPACT_ATOMS: atom_id res chain seq x y z
N MET A 1 5.57 -102.94 47.83
CA MET A 1 5.96 -101.72 48.57
C MET A 1 5.79 -100.41 47.78
N ASN A 2 4.98 -100.38 46.70
CA ASN A 2 4.77 -99.16 45.89
C ASN A 2 3.29 -98.70 45.82
N SER A 3 2.35 -99.59 46.17
CA SER A 3 0.91 -99.30 46.26
C SER A 3 0.59 -98.37 47.44
N ASP A 4 1.16 -98.66 48.62
CA ASP A 4 0.76 -97.98 49.86
C ASP A 4 1.40 -96.60 49.99
N LEU A 5 2.61 -96.42 49.44
CA LEU A 5 3.28 -95.11 49.34
C LEU A 5 2.53 -94.17 48.37
N PHE A 6 1.99 -94.71 47.28
CA PHE A 6 1.16 -93.93 46.34
C PHE A 6 -0.18 -93.54 46.96
N LYS A 7 -0.82 -94.43 47.74
CA LYS A 7 -2.05 -94.12 48.47
C LYS A 7 -1.85 -93.05 49.56
N LEU A 8 -0.72 -93.09 50.28
CA LEU A 8 -0.35 -92.09 51.28
C LEU A 8 -0.13 -90.71 50.64
N ASN A 9 0.64 -90.63 49.54
CA ASN A 9 0.82 -89.37 48.81
C ASN A 9 -0.48 -88.81 48.21
N LEU A 10 -1.41 -89.67 47.78
CA LEU A 10 -2.69 -89.22 47.26
C LEU A 10 -3.59 -88.68 48.38
N THR A 11 -3.60 -89.33 49.54
CA THR A 11 -4.39 -88.88 50.70
C THR A 11 -3.83 -87.60 51.30
N ASP A 12 -2.51 -87.46 51.40
CA ASP A 12 -1.84 -86.22 51.83
C ASP A 12 -2.12 -85.07 50.85
N LYS A 13 -2.10 -85.33 49.54
CA LYS A 13 -2.40 -84.31 48.52
C LYS A 13 -3.88 -83.92 48.50
N ILE A 14 -4.79 -84.85 48.80
CA ILE A 14 -6.21 -84.54 48.96
C ILE A 14 -6.43 -83.71 50.23
N MET A 15 -5.76 -84.05 51.34
CA MET A 15 -5.83 -83.27 52.59
C MET A 15 -5.26 -81.86 52.40
N ASP A 16 -4.12 -81.71 51.72
CA ASP A 16 -3.51 -80.41 51.40
C ASP A 16 -4.43 -79.52 50.55
N ILE A 17 -5.16 -80.11 49.59
CA ILE A 17 -6.16 -79.39 48.80
C ILE A 17 -7.35 -78.94 49.66
N TYR A 18 -7.77 -79.72 50.66
CA TYR A 18 -8.87 -79.34 51.56
C TYR A 18 -8.45 -78.34 52.64
N GLU A 19 -7.17 -78.34 53.05
CA GLU A 19 -6.63 -77.49 54.11
C GLU A 19 -6.25 -76.09 53.60
N ASN A 20 -5.87 -75.96 52.32
CA ASN A 20 -5.44 -74.70 51.69
C ASN A 20 -6.53 -73.93 50.91
N GLN A 21 -7.82 -74.34 50.96
CA GLN A 21 -8.87 -73.59 50.26
C GLN A 21 -9.26 -72.31 50.99
N THR A 22 -9.46 -71.24 50.24
CA THR A 22 -10.00 -69.98 50.78
C THR A 22 -11.48 -70.14 51.13
N PHE A 23 -11.99 -69.31 52.06
CA PHE A 23 -13.39 -69.36 52.53
C PHE A 23 -14.42 -69.38 51.38
N LEU A 24 -14.15 -68.64 50.30
CA LEU A 24 -15.02 -68.59 49.12
C LEU A 24 -14.95 -69.84 48.24
N GLU A 25 -13.83 -70.56 48.20
CA GLU A 25 -13.72 -71.82 47.45
C GLU A 25 -14.44 -72.96 48.18
N ARG A 26 -14.42 -72.93 49.53
CA ARG A 26 -15.08 -73.94 50.37
C ARG A 26 -16.57 -73.70 50.59
N TYR A 27 -16.99 -72.44 50.74
CA TYR A 27 -18.39 -72.07 51.05
C TYR A 27 -19.03 -71.19 49.97
N GLY A 28 -18.42 -71.03 48.81
CA GLY A 28 -18.90 -70.15 47.75
C GLY A 28 -20.33 -70.44 47.32
N GLU A 29 -20.73 -71.71 47.26
CA GLU A 29 -22.10 -72.12 46.97
C GLU A 29 -23.09 -71.57 48.02
N TYR A 30 -22.79 -71.76 49.31
CA TYR A 30 -23.64 -71.27 50.41
C TYR A 30 -23.66 -69.75 50.49
N VAL A 31 -22.53 -69.08 50.23
CA VAL A 31 -22.43 -67.62 50.19
C VAL A 31 -23.25 -67.07 49.02
N PHE A 32 -23.15 -67.67 47.84
CA PHE A 32 -23.91 -67.26 46.65
C PHE A 32 -25.42 -67.45 46.84
N VAL A 33 -25.84 -68.59 47.39
CA VAL A 33 -27.24 -68.86 47.74
C VAL A 33 -27.74 -67.85 48.79
N SER A 34 -26.95 -67.55 49.81
CA SER A 34 -27.30 -66.54 50.82
C SER A 34 -27.49 -65.14 50.22
N ILE A 35 -26.61 -64.72 49.31
CA ILE A 35 -26.71 -63.44 48.59
C ILE A 35 -27.99 -63.39 47.75
N ILE A 36 -28.31 -64.47 47.01
CA ILE A 36 -29.54 -64.54 46.21
C ILE A 36 -30.77 -64.45 47.11
N ILE A 37 -30.79 -65.15 48.24
CA ILE A 37 -31.89 -65.08 49.21
C ILE A 37 -32.04 -63.65 49.74
N CYS A 38 -30.94 -62.98 50.09
CA CYS A 38 -30.98 -61.58 50.55
C CYS A 38 -31.49 -60.62 49.46
N ILE A 39 -30.99 -60.74 48.23
CA ILE A 39 -31.43 -59.90 47.10
C ILE A 39 -32.91 -60.14 46.80
N SER A 40 -33.36 -61.39 46.75
CA SER A 40 -34.76 -61.72 46.51
C SER A 40 -35.68 -61.19 47.60
N PHE A 41 -35.26 -61.24 48.87
CA PHE A 41 -36.00 -60.63 49.99
C PHE A 41 -36.09 -59.10 49.86
N ILE A 42 -34.97 -58.42 49.54
CA ILE A 42 -34.94 -56.98 49.32
C ILE A 42 -35.84 -56.58 48.15
N LEU A 43 -35.79 -57.31 47.03
CA LEU A 43 -36.65 -57.10 45.86
C LEU A 43 -38.13 -57.31 46.20
N LEU A 44 -38.45 -58.31 47.02
CA LEU A 44 -39.83 -58.57 47.44
C LEU A 44 -40.38 -57.45 48.34
N VAL A 45 -39.60 -57.00 49.32
CA VAL A 45 -40.00 -55.90 50.23
C VAL A 45 -40.16 -54.59 49.45
N THR A 46 -39.22 -54.28 48.56
CA THR A 46 -39.30 -53.08 47.71
C THR A 46 -40.47 -53.15 46.74
N TYR A 47 -40.75 -54.32 46.15
CA TYR A 47 -41.92 -54.54 45.29
C TYR A 47 -43.24 -54.22 46.02
N ILE A 48 -43.41 -54.70 47.25
CA ILE A 48 -44.61 -54.43 48.06
C ILE A 48 -44.73 -52.93 48.34
N ASN A 49 -43.63 -52.27 48.74
CA ASN A 49 -43.62 -50.84 49.02
C ASN A 49 -43.99 -49.98 47.80
N ILE A 50 -43.46 -50.34 46.63
CA ILE A 50 -43.78 -49.66 45.36
C ILE A 50 -45.26 -49.83 45.03
N LYS A 51 -45.82 -51.02 45.17
CA LYS A 51 -47.24 -51.28 44.87
C LYS A 51 -48.17 -50.42 45.73
N ILE A 52 -47.85 -50.25 47.01
CA ILE A 52 -48.61 -49.40 47.93
C ILE A 52 -48.52 -47.92 47.52
N ASN A 53 -47.34 -47.46 47.10
CA ASN A 53 -47.08 -46.05 46.82
C ASN A 53 -47.09 -45.67 45.32
N ILE A 54 -47.57 -46.55 44.44
CA ILE A 54 -47.40 -46.43 42.99
C ILE A 54 -47.92 -45.11 42.41
N LYS A 55 -49.04 -44.58 42.96
CA LYS A 55 -49.62 -43.31 42.53
C LYS A 55 -48.70 -42.12 42.85
N LYS A 56 -48.07 -42.13 44.04
CA LYS A 56 -47.15 -41.08 44.48
C LYS A 56 -45.84 -41.11 43.67
N ILE A 57 -45.32 -42.32 43.43
CA ILE A 57 -44.07 -42.52 42.67
C ILE A 57 -44.25 -42.10 41.20
N ARG A 58 -45.41 -42.40 40.60
CA ARG A 58 -45.70 -41.99 39.22
C ARG A 58 -45.88 -40.48 39.07
N ALA A 59 -46.45 -39.81 40.08
CA ALA A 59 -46.63 -38.36 40.05
C ALA A 59 -45.28 -37.60 40.07
N ASP A 60 -44.27 -38.15 40.73
CA ASP A 60 -42.93 -37.57 40.86
C ASP A 60 -41.87 -38.41 40.14
N TRP A 61 -42.20 -38.93 38.96
CA TRP A 61 -41.35 -39.94 38.30
C TRP A 61 -39.92 -39.46 38.03
N ILE A 62 -39.74 -38.20 37.64
CA ILE A 62 -38.44 -37.62 37.28
C ILE A 62 -37.44 -37.70 38.45
N ASN A 63 -37.88 -37.46 39.69
CA ASN A 63 -37.02 -37.48 40.87
C ASN A 63 -36.90 -38.87 41.52
N GLN A 64 -37.78 -39.81 41.16
CA GLN A 64 -37.83 -41.15 41.77
C GLN A 64 -37.19 -42.22 40.87
N LYS A 65 -37.12 -42.00 39.55
CA LYS A 65 -36.66 -43.00 38.56
C LYS A 65 -35.23 -43.50 38.77
N CYS A 66 -34.37 -42.69 39.37
CA CYS A 66 -32.96 -43.02 39.63
C CYS A 66 -32.70 -43.53 41.06
N LYS A 67 -33.74 -43.70 41.89
CA LYS A 67 -33.56 -44.25 43.24
C LYS A 67 -33.29 -45.77 43.17
N PRO A 68 -32.29 -46.31 43.89
CA PRO A 68 -31.92 -47.73 43.80
C PRO A 68 -33.06 -48.72 44.12
N ASN A 69 -33.99 -48.32 44.98
CA ASN A 69 -35.15 -49.13 45.35
C ASN A 69 -36.29 -49.09 44.30
N ILE A 70 -36.26 -48.18 43.33
CA ILE A 70 -37.28 -48.00 42.29
C ILE A 70 -36.81 -48.49 40.92
N MET A 71 -35.52 -48.32 40.63
CA MET A 71 -34.88 -48.58 39.35
C MET A 71 -35.12 -50.01 38.79
N PRO A 72 -34.99 -51.10 39.58
CA PRO A 72 -35.25 -52.46 39.08
C PRO A 72 -36.70 -52.69 38.61
N PHE A 73 -37.62 -51.84 39.05
CA PHE A 73 -39.05 -51.95 38.78
C PHE A 73 -39.59 -50.82 37.88
N ALA A 74 -38.72 -49.98 37.31
CA ALA A 74 -39.11 -48.82 36.50
C ALA A 74 -40.05 -49.19 35.34
N GLY A 75 -39.77 -50.34 34.71
CA GLY A 75 -40.60 -50.99 33.70
C GLY A 75 -42.05 -51.22 34.10
N MET A 76 -42.29 -51.55 35.36
CA MET A 76 -43.63 -51.85 35.87
C MET A 76 -44.39 -50.59 36.30
N ILE A 77 -43.69 -49.48 36.49
CA ILE A 77 -44.23 -48.24 37.05
C ILE A 77 -44.71 -47.30 35.94
N ASN A 78 -43.86 -47.06 34.93
CA ASN A 78 -44.09 -46.01 33.93
C ASN A 78 -43.59 -46.38 32.50
N ALA A 79 -43.54 -47.67 32.14
CA ALA A 79 -43.18 -48.04 30.77
C ALA A 79 -44.22 -47.50 29.76
N PRO A 80 -43.78 -46.87 28.67
CA PRO A 80 -44.67 -46.40 27.61
C PRO A 80 -45.24 -47.58 26.82
N PRO A 81 -46.37 -47.40 26.13
CA PRO A 81 -47.10 -48.49 25.46
C PRO A 81 -46.34 -49.12 24.28
N ASN A 82 -45.26 -48.48 23.82
CA ASN A 82 -44.48 -48.88 22.65
C ASN A 82 -43.22 -49.70 22.97
N MET A 83 -42.95 -50.03 24.23
CA MET A 83 -41.78 -50.83 24.62
C MET A 83 -42.10 -51.85 25.70
N SER A 84 -41.27 -52.88 25.79
CA SER A 84 -41.43 -53.88 26.84
C SER A 84 -41.05 -53.30 28.21
N LYS A 85 -41.64 -53.83 29.28
CA LYS A 85 -41.34 -53.36 30.65
C LYS A 85 -39.86 -53.55 30.99
N LEU A 86 -39.25 -54.66 30.55
CA LEU A 86 -37.84 -54.94 30.80
C LEU A 86 -36.93 -53.96 30.04
N GLU A 87 -37.24 -53.68 28.78
CA GLU A 87 -36.52 -52.73 27.94
C GLU A 87 -36.57 -51.30 28.51
N TYR A 88 -37.70 -50.88 29.07
CA TYR A 88 -37.77 -49.58 29.75
C TYR A 88 -36.94 -49.57 31.04
N ALA A 89 -36.93 -50.66 31.81
CA ALA A 89 -36.14 -50.75 33.03
C ALA A 89 -34.64 -50.66 32.75
N GLU A 90 -34.17 -51.34 31.70
CA GLU A 90 -32.79 -51.27 31.23
C GLU A 90 -32.43 -49.87 30.74
N LYS A 91 -33.28 -49.25 29.91
CA LYS A 91 -33.05 -47.89 29.42
C LYS A 91 -32.95 -46.88 30.55
N ASN A 92 -33.84 -46.99 31.55
CA ASN A 92 -33.84 -46.10 32.71
C ASN A 92 -32.61 -46.34 33.61
N PHE A 93 -32.16 -47.59 33.77
CA PHE A 93 -30.92 -47.92 34.47
C PHE A 93 -29.71 -47.28 33.79
N ALA A 94 -29.60 -47.42 32.45
CA ALA A 94 -28.51 -46.85 31.68
C ALA A 94 -28.50 -45.31 31.76
N GLU A 95 -29.65 -44.66 31.62
CA GLU A 95 -29.80 -43.21 31.71
C GLU A 95 -29.38 -42.68 33.09
N CYS A 96 -29.88 -43.30 34.17
CA CYS A 96 -29.53 -42.88 35.53
C CYS A 96 -28.06 -43.12 35.86
N THR A 97 -27.49 -44.22 35.40
CA THR A 97 -26.06 -44.52 35.60
C THR A 97 -25.19 -43.53 34.84
N GLN A 98 -25.54 -43.19 33.59
CA GLN A 98 -24.84 -42.19 32.79
C GLN A 98 -24.89 -40.81 33.44
N ASN A 99 -26.05 -40.38 33.94
CA ASN A 99 -26.20 -39.09 34.61
C ASN A 99 -25.35 -38.99 35.89
N ILE A 100 -25.31 -40.05 36.71
CA ILE A 100 -24.45 -40.07 37.91
C ILE A 100 -22.97 -40.03 37.50
N LEU A 101 -22.58 -40.73 36.43
CA LEU A 101 -21.21 -40.70 35.92
C LEU A 101 -20.83 -39.32 35.34
N THR A 102 -21.76 -38.61 34.68
CA THR A 102 -21.51 -37.25 34.19
C THR A 102 -21.36 -36.26 35.32
N ASP A 103 -22.21 -36.33 36.36
CA ASP A 103 -22.14 -35.41 37.50
C ASP A 103 -20.82 -35.56 38.29
N ILE A 104 -20.35 -36.80 38.46
CA ILE A 104 -19.06 -37.08 39.12
C ILE A 104 -17.89 -36.61 38.25
N SER A 105 -17.96 -36.84 36.93
CA SER A 105 -16.90 -36.39 36.02
C SER A 105 -16.87 -34.87 35.88
N GLU A 106 -18.01 -34.19 35.93
CA GLU A 106 -18.08 -32.73 35.96
C GLU A 106 -17.38 -32.16 37.19
N MET A 107 -17.62 -32.73 38.37
CA MET A 107 -16.93 -32.32 39.61
C MET A 107 -15.41 -32.54 39.54
N ALA A 108 -14.96 -33.60 38.87
CA ALA A 108 -13.53 -33.85 38.63
C ALA A 108 -12.92 -32.92 37.56
N LEU A 109 -13.73 -32.41 36.62
CA LEU A 109 -13.30 -31.52 35.53
C LEU A 109 -13.31 -30.03 35.93
N ILE A 110 -13.94 -29.63 37.04
CA ILE A 110 -13.89 -28.26 37.60
C ILE A 110 -12.46 -27.66 37.57
N PRO A 111 -11.42 -28.31 38.12
CA PRO A 111 -10.06 -27.76 38.09
C PRO A 111 -9.50 -27.61 36.67
N ILE A 112 -9.88 -28.49 35.75
CA ILE A 112 -9.46 -28.43 34.34
C ILE A 112 -10.12 -27.24 33.64
N HIS A 113 -11.42 -27.02 33.86
CA HIS A 113 -12.13 -25.86 33.32
C HIS A 113 -11.56 -24.54 33.84
N TYR A 114 -11.19 -24.48 35.13
CA TYR A 114 -10.51 -23.32 35.69
C TYR A 114 -9.14 -23.08 35.06
N ALA A 115 -8.33 -24.13 34.88
CA ALA A 115 -7.04 -24.02 34.19
C ALA A 115 -7.19 -23.52 32.74
N ILE A 116 -8.19 -24.01 32.01
CA ILE A 116 -8.49 -23.54 30.65
C ILE A 116 -8.86 -22.05 30.66
N SER A 117 -9.64 -21.59 31.63
CA SER A 117 -10.03 -20.16 31.72
C SER A 117 -8.83 -19.23 31.97
N ILE A 118 -7.85 -19.68 32.74
CA ILE A 118 -6.60 -18.91 32.95
C ILE A 118 -5.78 -18.88 31.66
N ILE A 119 -5.66 -20.02 30.98
CA ILE A 119 -4.93 -20.11 29.71
C ILE A 119 -5.56 -19.20 28.66
N THR A 120 -6.89 -19.17 28.54
CA THR A 120 -7.57 -18.29 27.57
C THR A 120 -7.39 -16.82 27.92
N ALA A 121 -7.41 -16.44 29.20
CA ALA A 121 -7.14 -15.08 29.65
C ALA A 121 -5.72 -14.63 29.27
N ILE A 122 -4.70 -15.47 29.51
CA ILE A 122 -3.30 -15.18 29.15
C ILE A 122 -3.16 -15.01 27.63
N ILE A 123 -3.80 -15.87 26.84
CA ILE A 123 -3.76 -15.79 25.37
C ILE A 123 -4.42 -14.48 24.89
N GLN A 124 -5.54 -14.07 25.48
CA GLN A 124 -6.19 -12.81 25.14
C GLN A 124 -5.33 -11.59 25.49
N GLU A 125 -4.69 -11.57 26.66
CA GLU A 125 -3.75 -10.52 27.03
C GLU A 125 -2.56 -10.46 26.07
N LEU A 126 -2.02 -11.61 25.65
CA LEU A 126 -0.93 -11.67 24.68
C LEU A 126 -1.34 -11.07 23.32
N PHE A 127 -2.54 -11.37 22.83
CA PHE A 127 -3.06 -10.75 21.60
C PHE A 127 -3.22 -9.24 21.74
N ASN A 128 -3.68 -8.77 22.91
CA ASN A 128 -3.82 -7.35 23.18
C ASN A 128 -2.46 -6.64 23.17
N ILE A 129 -1.44 -7.23 23.81
CA ILE A 129 -0.06 -6.71 23.79
C ILE A 129 0.48 -6.65 22.37
N ILE A 130 0.28 -7.70 21.55
CA ILE A 130 0.73 -7.71 20.15
C ILE A 130 0.04 -6.59 19.35
N ASN A 131 -1.25 -6.34 19.56
CA ASN A 131 -1.96 -5.25 18.91
C ASN A 131 -1.45 -3.87 19.36
N GLN A 132 -1.21 -3.68 20.66
CA GLN A 132 -0.61 -2.44 21.17
C GLN A 132 0.79 -2.21 20.59
N MET A 133 1.60 -3.26 20.44
CA MET A 133 2.90 -3.18 19.79
C MET A 133 2.77 -2.78 18.31
N ARG A 134 1.79 -3.32 17.58
CA ARG A 134 1.48 -2.92 16.21
C ARG A 134 1.06 -1.45 16.13
N GLU A 135 0.24 -0.98 17.07
CA GLU A 135 -0.13 0.44 17.14
C GLU A 135 1.07 1.35 17.41
N LEU A 136 1.98 0.95 18.30
CA LEU A 136 3.20 1.70 18.57
C LEU A 136 4.10 1.76 17.32
N VAL A 137 4.27 0.64 16.61
CA VAL A 137 4.99 0.61 15.33
C VAL A 137 4.31 1.50 14.28
N ASN A 138 2.98 1.49 14.20
CA ASN A 138 2.23 2.38 13.30
C ASN A 138 2.42 3.86 13.68
N LYS A 139 2.41 4.21 14.96
CA LYS A 139 2.69 5.57 15.44
C LYS A 139 4.09 6.02 15.06
N ILE A 140 5.10 5.17 15.22
CA ILE A 140 6.48 5.46 14.80
C ILE A 140 6.53 5.67 13.28
N ARG A 141 5.94 4.75 12.51
CA ARG A 141 5.93 4.83 11.04
C ARG A 141 5.28 6.11 10.54
N ASN A 142 4.13 6.48 11.10
CA ASN A 142 3.43 7.70 10.75
C ASN A 142 4.24 8.93 11.15
N SER A 143 4.83 8.95 12.35
CA SER A 143 5.68 10.05 12.79
C SER A 143 6.90 10.24 11.86
N VAL A 144 7.55 9.15 11.43
CA VAL A 144 8.65 9.19 10.46
C VAL A 144 8.17 9.70 9.09
N SER A 145 7.01 9.26 8.63
CA SER A 145 6.39 9.75 7.39
C SER A 145 6.10 11.25 7.48
N ASP A 146 5.56 11.72 8.59
CA ASP A 146 5.23 13.12 8.82
C ASP A 146 6.49 13.98 8.86
N ILE A 147 7.55 13.53 9.55
CA ILE A 147 8.85 14.21 9.56
C ILE A 147 9.41 14.28 8.13
N THR A 148 9.41 13.16 7.40
CA THR A 148 9.95 13.10 6.03
C THR A 148 9.18 14.02 5.10
N SER A 149 7.85 13.99 5.14
CA SER A 149 6.97 14.86 4.35
C SER A 149 7.21 16.33 4.69
N ASN A 150 7.27 16.69 5.97
CA ASN A 150 7.57 18.06 6.40
C ASN A 150 8.94 18.56 5.92
N ILE A 151 9.98 17.72 5.99
CA ILE A 151 11.31 18.06 5.47
C ILE A 151 11.23 18.27 3.96
N MET A 152 10.59 17.37 3.24
CA MET A 152 10.50 17.44 1.78
C MET A 152 9.68 18.64 1.32
N SER A 153 8.57 18.97 2.00
CA SER A 153 7.80 20.19 1.76
C SER A 153 8.62 21.45 2.01
N ARG A 154 9.44 21.48 3.07
CA ARG A 154 10.34 22.62 3.32
C ARG A 154 11.42 22.75 2.26
N ILE A 155 12.02 21.64 1.83
CA ILE A 155 13.00 21.61 0.74
C ILE A 155 12.36 22.12 -0.54
N LEU A 156 11.16 21.66 -0.90
CA LEU A 156 10.43 22.13 -2.07
C LEU A 156 10.14 23.63 -1.98
N ASN A 157 9.62 24.11 -0.85
CA ASN A 157 9.35 25.54 -0.67
C ASN A 157 10.60 26.43 -0.77
N LEU A 158 11.80 25.89 -0.49
CA LEU A 158 13.06 26.62 -0.67
C LEU A 158 13.63 26.46 -2.09
N MET A 159 13.51 25.26 -2.68
CA MET A 159 14.07 24.95 -4.00
C MET A 159 13.25 25.54 -5.14
N THR A 160 11.93 25.62 -5.03
CA THR A 160 11.06 26.23 -6.05
C THR A 160 11.47 27.67 -6.38
N PRO A 161 11.55 28.61 -5.42
CA PRO A 161 11.99 29.97 -5.73
C PRO A 161 13.45 30.00 -6.20
N LEU A 162 14.32 29.13 -5.68
CA LEU A 162 15.70 29.04 -6.16
C LEU A 162 15.77 28.68 -7.65
N ILE A 163 15.03 27.67 -8.09
CA ILE A 163 14.95 27.26 -9.49
C ILE A 163 14.37 28.41 -10.34
N GLU A 164 13.35 29.11 -9.85
CA GLU A 164 12.76 30.26 -10.54
C GLU A 164 13.77 31.41 -10.73
N THR A 165 14.64 31.68 -9.75
CA THR A 165 15.71 32.69 -9.89
C THR A 165 16.72 32.29 -10.96
N ILE A 166 17.08 31.00 -11.07
CA ILE A 166 17.99 30.48 -12.10
C ILE A 166 17.34 30.60 -13.49
N ILE A 167 16.06 30.21 -13.62
CA ILE A 167 15.31 30.32 -14.88
C ILE A 167 15.22 31.78 -15.32
N THR A 168 14.90 32.67 -14.39
CA THR A 168 14.81 34.12 -14.66
C THR A 168 16.16 34.67 -15.08
N THR A 169 17.25 34.29 -14.42
CA THR A 169 18.61 34.71 -14.79
C THR A 169 18.98 34.23 -16.20
N LYS A 170 18.69 32.98 -16.55
CA LYS A 170 18.88 32.45 -17.90
C LYS A 170 18.08 33.23 -18.94
N SER A 171 16.83 33.58 -18.62
CA SER A 171 15.97 34.41 -19.47
C SER A 171 16.54 35.83 -19.65
N LEU A 172 17.08 36.44 -18.59
CA LEU A 172 17.74 37.75 -18.65
C LEU A 172 18.97 37.73 -19.56
N VAL A 173 19.82 36.71 -19.47
CA VAL A 173 20.97 36.54 -20.37
C VAL A 173 20.50 36.39 -21.83
N GLY A 174 19.45 35.60 -22.07
CA GLY A 174 18.85 35.47 -23.41
C GLY A 174 18.33 36.80 -23.96
N LYS A 175 17.62 37.59 -23.14
CA LYS A 175 17.16 38.94 -23.50
C LYS A 175 18.32 39.89 -23.76
N SER A 176 19.37 39.83 -22.94
CA SER A 176 20.58 40.64 -23.12
C SER A 176 21.25 40.36 -24.45
N ASN A 177 21.39 39.08 -24.84
CA ASN A 177 21.93 38.71 -26.15
C ASN A 177 21.02 39.19 -27.30
N GLY A 178 19.69 39.14 -27.11
CA GLY A 178 18.72 39.69 -28.06
C GLY A 178 18.91 41.19 -28.27
N ILE A 179 19.04 41.96 -27.18
CA ILE A 179 19.28 43.41 -27.23
C ILE A 179 20.62 43.70 -27.91
N LEU A 180 21.70 43.01 -27.54
CA LEU A 180 23.01 43.20 -28.15
C LEU A 180 22.97 42.96 -29.65
N THR A 181 22.29 41.90 -30.08
CA THR A 181 22.11 41.57 -31.50
C THR A 181 21.30 42.64 -32.23
N ALA A 182 20.20 43.11 -31.64
CA ALA A 182 19.40 44.20 -32.19
C ALA A 182 20.21 45.49 -32.33
N VAL A 183 21.02 45.84 -31.33
CA VAL A 183 21.93 47.00 -31.38
C VAL A 183 22.95 46.83 -32.51
N MET A 184 23.58 45.66 -32.64
CA MET A 184 24.55 45.39 -33.70
C MET A 184 23.92 45.55 -35.10
N TYR A 185 22.75 44.97 -35.33
CA TYR A 185 22.05 45.13 -36.61
C TYR A 185 21.57 46.56 -36.86
N THR A 186 21.15 47.28 -35.82
CA THR A 186 20.75 48.69 -35.94
C THR A 186 21.95 49.56 -36.31
N LEU A 187 23.11 49.33 -35.68
CA LEU A 187 24.36 50.02 -36.02
C LEU A 187 24.80 49.73 -37.46
N LEU A 188 24.71 48.48 -37.90
CA LEU A 188 24.96 48.11 -39.29
C LEU A 188 23.99 48.80 -40.25
N GLY A 189 22.70 48.87 -39.89
CA GLY A 189 21.68 49.57 -40.66
C GLY A 189 22.00 51.06 -40.80
N VAL A 190 22.34 51.74 -39.71
CA VAL A 190 22.75 53.15 -39.71
C VAL A 190 24.01 53.36 -40.53
N TYR A 191 25.01 52.48 -40.39
CA TYR A 191 26.25 52.54 -41.17
C TYR A 191 25.97 52.43 -42.68
N LEU A 192 25.14 51.46 -43.09
CA LEU A 192 24.73 51.30 -44.48
C LEU A 192 23.92 52.49 -44.99
N ALA A 193 23.03 53.06 -44.17
CA ALA A 193 22.26 54.24 -44.52
C ALA A 193 23.17 55.46 -44.77
N ILE A 194 24.14 55.72 -43.90
CA ILE A 194 25.13 56.80 -44.09
C ILE A 194 25.95 56.55 -45.35
N LYS A 195 26.40 55.31 -45.57
CA LYS A 195 27.14 54.92 -46.78
C LYS A 195 26.34 55.20 -48.05
N SER A 196 25.06 54.83 -48.06
CA SER A 196 24.15 55.04 -49.19
C SER A 196 23.83 56.53 -49.41
N LEU A 197 23.61 57.30 -48.34
CA LEU A 197 23.38 58.74 -48.41
C LEU A 197 24.57 59.46 -49.05
N ILE A 198 25.79 59.17 -48.59
CA ILE A 198 27.02 59.76 -49.15
C ILE A 198 27.16 59.37 -50.61
N GLY A 199 26.95 58.08 -50.95
CA GLY A 199 26.97 57.62 -52.34
C GLY A 199 25.98 58.37 -53.23
N SER A 200 24.74 58.55 -52.78
CA SER A 200 23.70 59.26 -53.53
C SER A 200 23.99 60.75 -53.70
N ILE A 201 24.47 61.43 -52.64
CA ILE A 201 24.90 62.83 -52.74
C ILE A 201 26.04 62.96 -53.76
N LEU A 202 27.02 62.05 -53.73
CA LEU A 202 28.13 62.09 -54.66
C LEU A 202 27.68 61.90 -56.11
N GLU A 203 26.77 60.97 -56.37
CA GLU A 203 26.22 60.71 -57.71
C GLU A 203 25.45 61.92 -58.26
N ILE A 204 24.59 62.55 -57.45
CA ILE A 204 23.86 63.76 -57.84
C ILE A 204 24.83 64.89 -58.21
N VAL A 205 25.87 65.11 -57.41
CA VAL A 205 26.88 66.17 -57.67
C VAL A 205 27.67 65.88 -58.96
N ILE A 206 28.03 64.63 -59.23
CA ILE A 206 28.71 64.24 -60.47
C ILE A 206 27.83 64.53 -61.70
N ILE A 207 26.53 64.20 -61.65
CA ILE A 207 25.59 64.47 -62.75
C ILE A 207 25.49 65.99 -63.00
N ILE A 208 25.40 66.81 -61.95
CA ILE A 208 25.37 68.28 -62.06
C ILE A 208 26.66 68.81 -62.68
N LEU A 209 27.83 68.30 -62.28
CA LEU A 209 29.12 68.70 -62.85
C LEU A 209 29.19 68.40 -64.36
N ILE A 210 28.74 67.22 -64.79
CA ILE A 210 28.70 66.85 -66.21
C ILE A 210 27.74 67.77 -66.98
N ALA A 211 26.55 68.06 -66.44
CA ALA A 211 25.59 68.97 -67.07
C ALA A 211 26.15 70.41 -67.19
N MET A 212 26.85 70.89 -66.16
CA MET A 212 27.49 72.21 -66.17
C MET A 212 28.63 72.27 -67.19
N ALA A 213 29.45 71.22 -67.29
CA ALA A 213 30.48 71.14 -68.33
C ALA A 213 29.89 71.17 -69.75
N ALA A 214 28.78 70.44 -69.98
CA ALA A 214 28.07 70.46 -71.26
C ALA A 214 27.50 71.85 -71.59
N ALA A 215 26.93 72.55 -70.60
CA ALA A 215 26.42 73.91 -70.78
C ALA A 215 27.52 74.92 -71.12
N ILE A 216 28.70 74.81 -70.50
CA ILE A 216 29.88 75.66 -70.81
C ILE A 216 30.33 75.44 -72.25
N ILE A 217 30.40 74.19 -72.72
CA ILE A 217 30.77 73.87 -74.10
C ILE A 217 29.79 74.51 -75.09
N LEU A 218 28.48 74.43 -74.81
CA LEU A 218 27.45 75.06 -75.65
C LEU A 218 27.61 76.59 -75.69
N LEU A 219 28.00 77.21 -74.58
CA LEU A 219 28.16 78.65 -74.47
C LEU A 219 29.30 79.21 -75.33
N PHE A 220 30.33 78.42 -75.63
CA PHE A 220 31.41 78.79 -76.56
C PHE A 220 30.94 78.94 -78.01
N PHE A 221 29.81 78.35 -78.40
CA PHE A 221 29.26 78.49 -79.76
C PHE A 221 28.55 79.83 -80.01
N ILE A 222 28.32 80.66 -78.97
CA ILE A 222 27.69 81.98 -79.12
C ILE A 222 28.76 83.05 -79.38
N PRO A 223 28.80 83.69 -80.57
CA PRO A 223 29.82 84.69 -80.88
C PRO A 223 29.70 85.96 -80.00
N ILE A 224 30.85 86.54 -79.66
CA ILE A 224 31.06 87.80 -78.89
C ILE A 224 30.79 87.70 -77.38
N VAL A 225 29.62 87.23 -76.93
CA VAL A 225 29.27 87.21 -75.49
C VAL A 225 29.60 85.87 -74.81
N GLY A 226 29.63 84.78 -75.58
CA GLY A 226 29.83 83.42 -75.06
C GLY A 226 31.15 83.20 -74.35
N ASN A 227 32.26 83.73 -74.89
CA ASN A 227 33.60 83.54 -74.33
C ASN A 227 33.77 84.12 -72.92
N ILE A 228 33.14 85.26 -72.63
CA ILE A 228 33.24 85.92 -71.31
C ILE A 228 32.45 85.12 -70.27
N LEU A 229 31.22 84.72 -70.60
CA LEU A 229 30.38 83.93 -69.71
C LEU A 229 30.93 82.52 -69.48
N ALA A 230 31.54 81.92 -70.51
CA ALA A 230 32.18 80.60 -70.40
C ALA A 230 33.41 80.64 -69.47
N LEU A 231 34.20 81.72 -69.50
CA LEU A 231 35.35 81.88 -68.60
C LEU A 231 34.92 81.97 -67.13
N VAL A 232 33.82 82.66 -66.84
CA VAL A 232 33.23 82.70 -65.49
C VAL A 232 32.72 81.30 -65.07
N GLY A 233 32.04 80.59 -65.98
CA GLY A 233 31.56 79.22 -65.73
C GLY A 233 32.68 78.22 -65.43
N ILE A 234 33.83 78.34 -66.11
CA ILE A 234 35.01 77.50 -65.85
C ILE A 234 35.55 77.72 -64.44
N VAL A 235 35.59 78.96 -63.95
CA VAL A 235 36.04 79.27 -62.58
C VAL A 235 35.14 78.59 -61.54
N PHE A 236 33.82 78.66 -61.71
CA PHE A 236 32.88 77.97 -60.82
C PHE A 236 32.99 76.43 -60.92
N PHE A 237 33.22 75.89 -62.12
CA PHE A 237 33.45 74.45 -62.29
C PHE A 237 34.71 73.96 -61.55
N ILE A 238 35.81 74.69 -61.66
CA ILE A 238 37.07 74.34 -60.99
C ILE A 238 36.90 74.46 -59.47
N ALA A 239 36.22 75.51 -58.98
CA ALA A 239 35.99 75.72 -57.55
C ALA A 239 35.20 74.57 -56.90
N ILE A 240 34.26 73.95 -57.62
CA ILE A 240 33.43 72.84 -57.09
C ILE A 240 34.11 71.48 -57.30
N SER A 241 34.83 71.28 -58.41
CA SER A 241 35.42 69.98 -58.76
C SER A 241 36.60 69.57 -57.86
N ILE A 242 37.41 70.53 -57.38
CA ILE A 242 38.56 70.25 -56.49
C ILE A 242 38.12 69.64 -55.15
N PRO A 243 37.23 70.27 -54.34
CA PRO A 243 36.78 69.67 -53.08
C PRO A 243 36.02 68.36 -53.30
N MET A 244 35.33 68.20 -54.42
CA MET A 244 34.63 66.97 -54.77
C MET A 244 35.59 65.80 -55.06
N GLY A 245 36.67 66.04 -55.80
CA GLY A 245 37.70 65.02 -56.06
C GLY A 245 38.33 64.51 -54.76
N TYR A 246 38.53 65.39 -53.78
CA TYR A 246 38.99 65.01 -52.44
C TYR A 246 37.96 64.14 -51.72
N LEU A 247 36.67 64.49 -51.75
CA LEU A 247 35.59 63.71 -51.12
C LEU A 247 35.44 62.31 -51.75
N ILE A 248 35.59 62.16 -53.06
CA ILE A 248 35.55 60.86 -53.73
C ILE A 248 36.74 59.98 -53.29
N GLY A 249 37.95 60.56 -53.22
CA GLY A 249 39.14 59.85 -52.73
C GLY A 249 38.99 59.41 -51.27
N PHE A 250 38.46 60.28 -50.41
CA PHE A 250 38.16 59.97 -49.02
C PHE A 250 37.09 58.88 -48.89
N SER A 251 36.01 58.96 -49.67
CA SER A 251 34.91 57.98 -49.64
C SER A 251 35.34 56.60 -50.17
N ASN A 252 36.21 56.55 -51.17
CA ASN A 252 36.78 55.28 -51.65
C ASN A 252 37.70 54.64 -50.61
N ASN A 253 38.61 55.42 -50.00
CA ASN A 253 39.61 54.88 -49.09
C ASN A 253 39.07 54.57 -47.68
N VAL A 254 38.09 55.33 -47.20
CA VAL A 254 37.57 55.20 -45.82
C VAL A 254 36.25 54.44 -45.77
N LEU A 255 35.36 54.60 -46.77
CA LEU A 255 34.01 54.02 -46.75
C LEU A 255 33.85 52.83 -47.73
N ASN A 256 34.86 52.50 -48.54
CA ASN A 256 34.78 51.52 -49.64
C ASN A 256 33.50 51.72 -50.47
N VAL A 257 33.13 52.98 -50.70
CA VAL A 257 31.99 53.34 -51.55
C VAL A 257 32.52 53.43 -52.96
N HIS A 258 32.42 52.34 -53.73
CA HIS A 258 32.61 52.46 -55.16
C HIS A 258 31.48 53.32 -55.72
N SER A 259 31.82 54.41 -56.40
CA SER A 259 30.91 55.12 -57.31
C SER A 259 30.61 54.22 -58.51
N SER A 260 29.99 53.06 -58.25
CA SER A 260 29.53 52.14 -59.27
C SER A 260 28.19 52.67 -59.75
N LYS A 261 28.17 53.09 -61.01
CA LYS A 261 26.97 53.24 -61.82
C LYS A 261 26.22 51.90 -61.82
N SER A 262 25.35 51.69 -60.86
CA SER A 262 24.35 50.62 -60.86
C SER A 262 23.28 50.94 -59.83
N ILE A 263 22.31 51.76 -60.24
CA ILE A 263 20.96 51.75 -59.69
C ILE A 263 20.55 50.26 -59.64
N PRO A 264 20.20 49.67 -58.49
CA PRO A 264 19.72 48.30 -58.47
C PRO A 264 18.45 48.24 -59.31
N SER A 265 18.47 47.45 -60.38
CA SER A 265 17.24 47.17 -61.13
C SER A 265 16.25 46.50 -60.19
N VAL A 266 15.01 46.97 -60.25
CA VAL A 266 13.84 46.42 -59.57
C VAL A 266 13.92 44.88 -59.54
N PRO A 267 13.70 44.22 -58.39
CA PRO A 267 13.59 42.76 -58.39
C PRO A 267 12.41 42.39 -59.28
N GLY A 268 12.69 41.71 -60.39
CA GLY A 268 11.66 41.05 -61.17
C GLY A 268 11.02 39.95 -60.35
N ASP A 269 9.72 39.77 -60.57
CA ASP A 269 8.85 38.75 -59.98
C ASP A 269 9.48 37.34 -59.90
#